data_AF-A0A931QW56-F1
#
_entry.id   AF-A0A931QW56-F1
#
_cell.length_a   1.000
_cell.length_b   1.000
_cell.length_c   1.000
_cell.angle_alpha   90.00
_cell.angle_beta   90.00
_cell.angle_gamma   90.00
#
_symmetry.space_group_name_H-M   'P 1'
#
loop_
_entity.id
_entity.type
_entity.pdbx_description
1 polymer ?
#
loop_
_entity_poly.entity_id
_entity_poly.type
_entity_poly.pdbx_seq_one_letter_code
_entity_poly.pdbx_strand_id
1 'polypeptide(L)'
;MTLNPEQMFAREHSMREDDLSEKEWEVNLQFAQPYRKEEPKIDDFKQLNPDDLDRQRDKQKVADLKRRTSEMEKTERAVILEAVLAEQIERSEWMGGDAYTFQTTEFDDRINHADLVIEFGRPEGAHYLAIDVTTAQDADVRAKKRERIDQEVDAGKLTSIKYFESQADEEHPQKSLNNIPRAVIYVSPEALKRITEIQYDILEKKKGTNQKMAQDPVQLEILGQIESQMTEHVIRILHNFRDFKDVPPKFKQDLERLIDIVRRLPAPAHRAAEGFDQDEVVEIMQKILETKDEDEKGAKSLTPYRALKKISAVRRIIRSARTEKQETLEQE
;
A
#
# COMPACT_ATOMS: atom_id res chain seq x y z
N MET A 1 8.88 16.12 27.47
CA MET A 1 9.22 17.44 26.89
C MET A 1 8.98 17.34 25.39
N THR A 2 8.00 18.05 24.87
CA THR A 2 7.74 18.14 23.42
C THR A 2 8.80 19.05 22.81
N LEU A 3 9.57 18.53 21.85
CA LEU A 3 10.53 19.31 21.09
C LEU A 3 9.78 20.37 20.27
N ASN A 4 10.35 21.56 20.14
CA ASN A 4 9.75 22.57 19.28
C ASN A 4 9.94 22.18 17.78
N PRO A 5 9.17 22.75 16.85
CA PRO A 5 9.26 22.41 15.42
C PRO A 5 10.67 22.59 14.83
N GLU A 6 11.42 23.61 15.26
CA GLU A 6 12.81 23.84 14.81
C GLU A 6 13.78 22.77 15.33
N GLN A 7 13.58 22.26 16.54
CA GLN A 7 14.36 21.18 17.14
C GLN A 7 13.99 19.82 16.53
N MET A 8 12.74 19.62 16.13
CA MET A 8 12.35 18.45 15.34
C MET A 8 12.99 18.50 13.95
N PHE A 9 12.93 19.65 13.29
CA PHE A 9 13.54 19.87 11.97
C PHE A 9 15.07 19.73 12.01
N ALA A 10 15.73 20.25 13.05
CA ALA A 10 17.17 20.09 13.27
C ALA A 10 17.56 18.64 13.61
N ARG A 11 16.69 17.88 14.29
CA ARG A 11 16.93 16.46 14.59
C ARG A 11 16.67 15.57 13.36
N GLU A 12 15.71 15.93 12.51
CA GLU A 12 15.49 15.30 11.20
C GLU A 12 16.63 15.62 10.22
N HIS A 13 17.18 16.84 10.25
CA HIS A 13 18.38 17.21 9.49
C HIS A 13 19.68 16.61 10.05
N SER A 14 19.79 16.42 11.36
CA SER A 14 20.92 15.74 12.01
C SER A 14 21.05 14.27 11.59
N MET A 15 20.02 13.66 10.98
CA MET A 15 20.10 12.30 10.45
C MET A 15 20.50 12.25 8.97
N ARG A 16 20.80 13.39 8.31
CA ARG A 16 21.30 13.39 6.91
C ARG A 16 22.71 12.78 6.76
N GLU A 17 23.48 12.62 7.83
CA GLU A 17 24.93 12.39 7.69
C GLU A 17 25.45 10.96 7.92
N ASP A 18 24.69 10.05 8.53
CA ASP A 18 25.36 8.85 9.08
C ASP A 18 25.52 7.65 8.14
N ASP A 19 24.98 7.66 6.91
CA ASP A 19 24.86 6.39 6.18
C ASP A 19 24.99 6.38 4.65
N LEU A 20 24.62 7.45 3.95
CA LEU A 20 24.86 7.59 2.50
C LEU A 20 25.88 8.70 2.28
N SER A 21 26.76 8.53 1.29
CA SER A 21 27.58 9.65 0.86
C SER A 21 26.69 10.79 0.35
N GLU A 22 27.12 12.04 0.56
CA GLU A 22 26.42 13.23 0.06
C GLU A 22 26.09 13.10 -1.44
N LYS A 23 27.01 12.52 -2.21
CA LYS A 23 26.83 12.20 -3.63
C LYS A 23 25.69 11.22 -3.88
N GLU A 24 25.62 10.10 -3.15
CA GLU A 24 24.54 9.10 -3.31
C GLU A 24 23.19 9.71 -2.99
N TRP A 25 23.12 10.54 -1.95
CA TRP A 25 21.92 11.26 -1.57
C TRP A 25 21.46 12.21 -2.68
N GLU A 26 22.36 13.05 -3.18
CA GLU A 26 22.06 14.01 -4.25
C GLU A 26 21.57 13.32 -5.53
N VAL A 27 22.18 12.19 -5.90
CA VAL A 27 21.80 11.44 -7.11
C VAL A 27 20.40 10.84 -6.95
N ASN A 28 20.10 10.24 -5.79
CA ASN A 28 18.75 9.72 -5.51
C ASN A 28 17.71 10.85 -5.45
N LEU A 29 18.06 11.99 -4.86
CA LEU A 29 17.18 13.15 -4.84
C LEU A 29 16.92 13.67 -6.26
N GLN A 30 17.95 13.78 -7.11
CA GLN A 30 17.80 14.16 -8.52
C GLN A 30 16.93 13.17 -9.30
N PHE A 31 17.07 11.87 -9.02
CA PHE A 31 16.18 10.84 -9.58
C PHE A 31 14.73 11.02 -9.13
N ALA A 32 14.48 11.44 -7.89
CA ALA A 32 13.14 11.65 -7.36
C ALA A 32 12.50 12.99 -7.79
N GLN A 33 13.29 13.98 -8.22
CA GLN A 33 12.77 15.30 -8.62
C GLN A 33 11.75 15.25 -9.79
N PRO A 34 11.96 14.48 -10.87
CA PRO A 34 10.97 14.31 -11.93
C PRO A 34 9.63 13.81 -11.38
N TYR A 35 9.64 12.77 -10.56
CA TYR A 35 8.42 12.22 -9.94
C TYR A 35 7.63 13.29 -9.18
N ARG A 36 8.30 14.19 -8.45
CA ARG A 36 7.63 15.33 -7.78
C ARG A 36 7.15 16.43 -8.73
N LYS A 37 7.96 16.79 -9.74
CA LYS A 37 7.64 17.89 -10.66
C LYS A 37 6.52 17.50 -11.63
N GLU A 38 6.58 16.26 -12.09
CA GLU A 38 5.71 15.64 -13.08
C GLU A 38 4.54 14.88 -12.43
N GLU A 39 4.35 14.99 -11.10
CA GLU A 39 3.13 14.52 -10.44
C GLU A 39 1.91 15.00 -11.24
N PRO A 40 0.95 14.11 -11.54
CA PRO A 40 -0.25 14.46 -12.27
C PRO A 40 -0.95 15.67 -11.64
N LYS A 41 -1.32 16.65 -12.45
CA LYS A 41 -2.04 17.84 -11.99
C LYS A 41 -3.52 17.64 -12.24
N ILE A 42 -4.34 18.24 -11.37
CA ILE A 42 -5.81 18.23 -11.50
C ILE A 42 -6.26 18.69 -12.90
N ASP A 43 -5.51 19.59 -13.55
CA ASP A 43 -5.82 20.12 -14.88
C ASP A 43 -5.53 19.16 -16.05
N ASP A 44 -4.78 18.10 -15.79
CA ASP A 44 -4.49 17.05 -16.79
C ASP A 44 -5.72 16.16 -16.99
N PHE A 45 -6.62 16.11 -16.00
CA PHE A 45 -7.83 15.29 -15.96
C PHE A 45 -9.05 15.96 -16.60
N LYS A 46 -8.94 16.30 -17.88
CA LYS A 46 -9.99 17.02 -18.63
C LYS A 46 -11.17 16.13 -19.02
N GLN A 47 -10.96 14.82 -19.09
CA GLN A 47 -12.02 13.87 -19.47
C GLN A 47 -12.88 13.47 -18.26
N LEU A 48 -12.36 13.65 -17.04
CA LEU A 48 -13.11 13.51 -15.80
C LEU A 48 -14.07 14.68 -15.64
N ASN A 49 -15.37 14.38 -15.53
CA ASN A 49 -16.52 15.28 -15.28
C ASN A 49 -16.31 16.74 -15.77
N PRO A 50 -17.01 17.20 -16.83
CA PRO A 50 -16.74 18.49 -17.46
C PRO A 50 -16.93 19.71 -16.55
N ASP A 51 -17.52 19.58 -15.36
CA ASP A 51 -17.72 20.68 -14.42
C ASP A 51 -16.39 21.20 -13.81
N ASP A 52 -15.83 22.24 -14.42
CA ASP A 52 -14.65 22.99 -13.95
C ASP A 52 -14.77 23.48 -12.50
N LEU A 53 -16.00 23.65 -11.99
CA LEU A 53 -16.26 24.12 -10.63
C LEU A 53 -15.72 23.15 -9.57
N ASP A 54 -15.75 21.85 -9.81
CA ASP A 54 -15.26 20.87 -8.84
C ASP A 54 -13.73 20.80 -8.81
N ARG A 55 -13.06 20.95 -9.96
CA ARG A 55 -11.59 21.06 -10.04
C ARG A 55 -11.09 22.30 -9.30
N GLN A 56 -11.75 23.44 -9.47
CA GLN A 56 -11.39 24.67 -8.76
C GLN A 56 -11.57 24.54 -7.24
N ARG A 57 -12.67 23.90 -6.81
CA ARG A 57 -12.90 23.62 -5.37
C ARG A 57 -11.81 22.73 -4.78
N ASP A 58 -11.37 21.73 -5.51
CA ASP A 58 -10.33 20.82 -5.03
C ASP A 58 -8.96 21.48 -4.95
N LYS A 59 -8.60 22.32 -5.93
CA LYS A 59 -7.42 23.19 -5.84
C LYS A 59 -7.49 24.11 -4.62
N GLN A 60 -8.66 24.69 -4.35
CA GLN A 60 -8.84 25.54 -3.17
C GLN A 60 -8.66 24.75 -1.88
N LYS A 61 -9.17 23.52 -1.77
CA LYS A 61 -8.96 22.66 -0.59
C LYS A 61 -7.47 22.38 -0.37
N VAL A 62 -6.72 22.07 -1.43
CA VAL A 62 -5.27 21.85 -1.35
C VAL A 62 -4.57 23.13 -0.88
N ALA A 63 -4.91 24.28 -1.46
CA ALA A 63 -4.34 25.57 -1.05
C ALA A 63 -4.67 25.91 0.41
N ASP A 64 -5.87 25.61 0.88
CA ASP A 64 -6.31 25.84 2.26
C ASP A 64 -5.60 24.92 3.24
N LEU A 65 -5.38 23.65 2.88
CA LEU A 65 -4.59 22.71 3.69
C LEU A 65 -3.14 23.18 3.83
N LYS A 66 -2.50 23.62 2.74
CA LYS A 66 -1.12 24.15 2.76
C LYS A 66 -0.94 25.37 3.65
N ARG A 67 -2.00 26.15 3.88
CA ARG A 67 -1.96 27.31 4.78
C ARG A 67 -2.04 26.92 6.26
N ARG A 68 -2.43 25.68 6.58
CA ARG A 68 -2.49 25.20 7.97
C ARG A 68 -1.09 24.86 8.43
N THR A 69 -0.66 25.43 9.55
CA THR A 69 0.67 25.22 10.14
C THR A 69 0.94 23.78 10.57
N SER A 70 -0.11 22.95 10.68
CA SER A 70 0.02 21.54 10.98
C SER A 70 0.43 20.69 9.78
N GLU A 71 0.27 21.20 8.54
CA GLU A 71 0.71 20.46 7.37
C GLU A 71 2.16 20.74 7.03
N MET A 72 2.96 19.69 7.11
CA MET A 72 4.36 19.72 6.76
C MET A 72 4.52 19.30 5.30
N GLU A 73 5.48 19.92 4.61
CA GLU A 73 5.90 19.46 3.31
C GLU A 73 6.58 18.07 3.44
N LYS A 74 6.49 17.28 2.37
CA LYS A 74 7.14 15.97 2.31
C LYS A 74 8.64 16.13 2.55
N THR A 75 9.20 15.29 3.42
CA THR A 75 10.64 15.23 3.64
C THR A 75 11.32 14.66 2.39
N GLU A 76 12.60 14.96 2.19
CA GLU A 76 13.35 14.38 1.06
C GLU A 76 13.37 12.84 1.10
N ARG A 77 13.38 12.23 2.29
CA ARG A 77 13.28 10.78 2.48
C ARG A 77 11.98 10.23 1.93
N ALA A 78 10.85 10.88 2.22
CA ALA A 78 9.54 10.48 1.70
C ALA A 78 9.51 10.60 0.18
N VAL A 79 9.99 11.72 -0.37
CA VAL A 79 10.04 11.95 -1.82
C VAL A 79 10.90 10.90 -2.54
N ILE A 80 12.07 10.57 -1.99
CA ILE A 80 12.93 9.52 -2.56
C ILE A 80 12.25 8.16 -2.48
N LEU A 81 11.67 7.81 -1.33
CA LEU A 81 11.01 6.52 -1.15
C LEU A 81 9.82 6.35 -2.10
N GLU A 82 8.95 7.35 -2.22
CA GLU A 82 7.82 7.33 -3.14
C GLU A 82 8.26 7.14 -4.60
N ALA A 83 9.31 7.84 -5.03
CA ALA A 83 9.86 7.70 -6.37
C ALA A 83 10.47 6.32 -6.62
N VAL A 84 11.22 5.78 -5.64
CA VAL A 84 11.78 4.43 -5.73
C VAL A 84 10.66 3.39 -5.81
N LEU A 85 9.61 3.52 -4.99
CA LEU A 85 8.49 2.59 -5.01
C LEU A 85 7.71 2.67 -6.34
N ALA A 86 7.41 3.87 -6.83
CA ALA A 86 6.74 4.05 -8.12
C ALA A 86 7.52 3.35 -9.24
N GLU A 87 8.82 3.61 -9.35
CA GLU A 87 9.66 3.01 -10.39
C GLU A 87 9.81 1.48 -10.22
N GLN A 88 10.13 1.01 -9.00
CA GLN A 88 10.57 -0.36 -8.80
C GLN A 88 9.44 -1.36 -8.69
N ILE A 89 8.23 -0.94 -8.32
CA ILE A 89 7.07 -1.84 -8.36
C ILE A 89 6.88 -2.40 -9.78
N GLU A 90 6.99 -1.55 -10.80
CA GLU A 90 6.88 -1.97 -12.20
C GLU A 90 8.18 -2.59 -12.70
N ARG A 91 9.33 -1.88 -12.58
CA ARG A 91 10.58 -2.31 -13.21
C ARG A 91 11.19 -3.58 -12.64
N SER A 92 10.98 -3.80 -11.35
CA SER A 92 11.44 -4.99 -10.65
C SER A 92 10.32 -6.01 -10.43
N GLU A 93 9.14 -5.79 -11.05
CA GLU A 93 7.96 -6.66 -11.00
C GLU A 93 7.58 -7.04 -9.55
N TRP A 94 7.72 -6.11 -8.60
CA TRP A 94 7.57 -6.44 -7.18
C TRP A 94 6.19 -6.97 -6.83
N MET A 95 5.19 -6.55 -7.61
CA MET A 95 3.78 -6.91 -7.46
C MET A 95 3.28 -7.81 -8.62
N GLY A 96 4.19 -8.33 -9.45
CA GLY A 96 3.88 -9.07 -10.66
C GLY A 96 4.03 -8.24 -11.94
N GLY A 97 4.15 -8.92 -13.09
CA GLY A 97 4.36 -8.29 -14.40
C GLY A 97 3.11 -7.63 -15.00
N ASP A 98 1.94 -7.75 -14.34
CA ASP A 98 0.68 -7.08 -14.71
C ASP A 98 0.33 -5.91 -13.77
N ALA A 99 1.26 -5.49 -12.91
CA ALA A 99 1.08 -4.40 -11.97
C ALA A 99 1.70 -3.10 -12.50
N TYR A 100 0.86 -2.08 -12.68
CA TYR A 100 1.24 -0.72 -13.07
C TYR A 100 1.12 0.21 -11.89
N THR A 101 1.95 1.25 -11.83
CA THR A 101 1.88 2.29 -10.81
C THR A 101 1.41 3.62 -11.38
N PHE A 102 0.63 4.31 -10.58
CA PHE A 102 0.20 5.67 -10.85
C PHE A 102 0.50 6.52 -9.61
N GLN A 103 1.30 7.57 -9.78
CA GLN A 103 1.47 8.57 -8.74
C GLN A 103 0.24 9.44 -8.66
N THR A 104 -0.30 9.62 -7.45
CA THR A 104 -1.54 10.35 -7.28
C THR A 104 -1.35 11.86 -7.43
N THR A 105 -2.45 12.57 -7.68
CA THR A 105 -2.42 14.03 -7.62
C THR A 105 -2.21 14.50 -6.19
N GLU A 106 -1.68 15.71 -6.02
CA GLU A 106 -1.56 16.34 -4.69
C GLU A 106 -2.90 16.40 -3.92
N PHE A 107 -4.03 16.48 -4.64
CA PHE A 107 -5.34 16.39 -4.01
C PHE A 107 -5.56 15.02 -3.37
N ASP A 108 -5.33 13.94 -4.13
CA ASP A 108 -5.54 12.58 -3.66
C ASP A 108 -4.54 12.18 -2.58
N ASP A 109 -3.28 12.64 -2.65
CA ASP A 109 -2.30 12.53 -1.57
C ASP A 109 -2.80 13.20 -0.28
N ARG A 110 -3.08 14.51 -0.33
CA ARG A 110 -3.39 15.26 0.90
C ARG A 110 -4.78 15.00 1.47
N ILE A 111 -5.78 14.77 0.61
CA ILE A 111 -7.20 14.61 1.02
C ILE A 111 -7.58 13.15 1.15
N ASN A 112 -7.16 12.31 0.19
CA ASN A 112 -7.51 10.89 0.16
C ASN A 112 -6.38 9.99 0.70
N HIS A 113 -5.26 10.58 1.14
CA HIS A 113 -4.15 9.91 1.81
C HIS A 113 -3.64 8.70 1.02
N ALA A 114 -3.37 8.89 -0.27
CA ALA A 114 -2.78 7.88 -1.12
C ALA A 114 -1.68 8.53 -1.94
N ASP A 115 -0.44 8.06 -1.82
CA ASP A 115 0.71 8.53 -2.61
C ASP A 115 0.78 7.85 -3.98
N LEU A 116 0.39 6.56 -4.01
CA LEU A 116 0.47 5.72 -5.19
C LEU A 116 -0.81 4.88 -5.32
N VAL A 117 -1.16 4.54 -6.56
CA VAL A 117 -2.15 3.51 -6.87
C VAL A 117 -1.46 2.43 -7.69
N ILE A 118 -1.65 1.17 -7.30
CA ILE A 118 -1.25 0.01 -8.09
C ILE A 118 -2.49 -0.45 -8.87
N GLU A 119 -2.38 -0.49 -10.19
CA GLU A 119 -3.37 -1.05 -11.11
C GLU A 119 -2.92 -2.43 -11.57
N PHE A 120 -3.72 -3.46 -11.29
CA PHE A 120 -3.48 -4.81 -11.77
C PHE A 120 -4.29 -5.07 -13.03
N GLY A 121 -3.63 -5.16 -14.18
CA GLY A 121 -4.26 -5.35 -15.50
C GLY A 121 -4.88 -6.75 -15.66
N ARG A 122 -6.10 -6.83 -16.22
CA ARG A 122 -6.72 -8.11 -16.66
C ARG A 122 -7.70 -7.92 -17.83
N PRO A 123 -8.00 -9.01 -18.57
CA PRO A 123 -9.08 -9.04 -19.56
C PRO A 123 -10.49 -8.80 -18.98
N GLU A 124 -10.72 -9.13 -17.71
CA GLU A 124 -12.03 -9.06 -17.03
C GLU A 124 -12.26 -7.75 -16.25
N GLY A 125 -11.29 -6.84 -16.26
CA GLY A 125 -11.31 -5.58 -15.53
C GLY A 125 -10.11 -5.39 -14.60
N ALA A 126 -9.73 -4.13 -14.39
CA ALA A 126 -8.60 -3.77 -13.55
C ALA A 126 -8.97 -3.74 -12.06
N HIS A 127 -8.01 -4.12 -11.22
CA HIS A 127 -8.10 -4.03 -9.76
C HIS A 127 -7.12 -3.00 -9.24
N TYR A 128 -7.47 -2.36 -8.11
CA TYR A 128 -6.75 -1.20 -7.63
C TYR A 128 -6.39 -1.34 -6.15
N LEU A 129 -5.16 -0.94 -5.80
CA LEU A 129 -4.69 -0.82 -4.42
C LEU A 129 -4.07 0.57 -4.23
N ALA A 130 -4.61 1.35 -3.32
CA ALA A 130 -3.99 2.60 -2.89
C ALA A 130 -2.89 2.32 -1.86
N ILE A 131 -1.82 3.11 -1.92
CA ILE A 131 -0.67 3.01 -1.03
C ILE A 131 -0.41 4.37 -0.38
N ASP A 132 -0.33 4.41 0.94
CA ASP A 132 0.21 5.52 1.74
C ASP A 132 1.61 5.12 2.22
N VAL A 133 2.63 5.86 1.81
CA VAL A 133 4.03 5.56 2.09
C VAL A 133 4.50 6.41 3.25
N THR A 134 5.22 5.82 4.20
CA THR A 134 5.80 6.58 5.31
C THR A 134 7.17 6.09 5.75
N THR A 135 8.05 7.05 6.01
CA THR A 135 9.35 6.83 6.68
C THR A 135 9.29 7.19 8.17
N ALA A 136 8.09 7.40 8.73
CA ALA A 136 7.92 7.83 10.10
C ALA A 136 8.45 6.78 11.08
N GLN A 137 9.47 7.14 11.85
CA GLN A 137 10.01 6.27 12.91
C GLN A 137 9.08 6.18 14.13
N ASP A 138 8.29 7.22 14.34
CA ASP A 138 7.36 7.32 15.47
C ASP A 138 6.23 6.27 15.32
N ALA A 139 6.15 5.37 16.30
CA ALA A 139 5.14 4.32 16.33
C ALA A 139 3.71 4.86 16.43
N ASP A 140 3.49 5.98 17.11
CA ASP A 140 2.18 6.62 17.25
C ASP A 140 1.75 7.23 15.92
N VAL A 141 2.68 7.78 15.13
CA VAL A 141 2.38 8.29 13.78
C VAL A 141 1.96 7.15 12.86
N ARG A 142 2.69 6.04 12.87
CA ARG A 142 2.32 4.83 12.10
C ARG A 142 0.98 4.26 12.55
N ALA A 143 0.74 4.18 13.86
CA ALA A 143 -0.50 3.69 14.42
C ALA A 143 -1.70 4.57 14.01
N LYS A 144 -1.56 5.91 14.02
CA LYS A 144 -2.61 6.84 13.59
C LYS A 144 -2.97 6.70 12.11
N LYS A 145 -1.97 6.56 11.23
CA LYS A 145 -2.22 6.29 9.80
C LYS A 145 -3.01 4.99 9.63
N ARG A 146 -2.64 3.96 10.39
CA ARG A 146 -3.33 2.67 10.32
C ARG A 146 -4.74 2.71 10.91
N GLU A 147 -4.90 3.36 12.05
CA GLU A 147 -6.20 3.52 12.73
C GLU A 147 -7.21 4.22 11.82
N ARG A 148 -6.79 5.22 11.04
CA ARG A 148 -7.66 5.88 10.06
C ARG A 148 -8.23 4.89 9.05
N ILE A 149 -7.39 4.02 8.49
CA ILE A 149 -7.85 2.99 7.53
C ILE A 149 -8.79 2.01 8.21
N ASP A 150 -8.45 1.56 9.41
CA ASP A 150 -9.29 0.64 10.17
C ASP A 150 -10.68 1.24 10.45
N GLN A 151 -10.75 2.52 10.81
CA GLN A 151 -12.02 3.25 11.02
C GLN A 151 -12.84 3.38 9.74
N GLU A 152 -12.20 3.61 8.59
CA GLU A 152 -12.89 3.63 7.28
C GLU A 152 -13.50 2.25 6.97
N VAL A 153 -12.71 1.19 7.12
CA VAL A 153 -13.12 -0.20 6.89
C VAL A 153 -14.28 -0.59 7.82
N ASP A 154 -14.17 -0.26 9.10
CA ASP A 154 -15.22 -0.53 10.10
C ASP A 154 -16.52 0.23 9.75
N ALA A 155 -16.41 1.42 9.14
CA ALA A 155 -17.55 2.20 8.63
C ALA A 155 -18.07 1.73 7.26
N GLY A 156 -17.51 0.65 6.68
CA GLY A 156 -17.87 0.15 5.37
C GLY A 156 -17.51 1.10 4.24
N LYS A 157 -16.41 1.84 4.40
CA LYS A 157 -15.84 2.72 3.39
C LYS A 157 -14.41 2.26 3.12
N LEU A 158 -14.02 2.28 1.85
CA LEU A 158 -12.62 2.19 1.46
C LEU A 158 -12.21 3.51 0.82
N THR A 159 -10.94 3.66 0.47
CA THR A 159 -10.46 4.94 -0.09
C THR A 159 -11.01 5.18 -1.49
N SER A 160 -10.89 6.43 -1.94
CA SER A 160 -11.28 6.85 -3.29
C SER A 160 -10.17 7.70 -3.88
N ILE A 161 -9.96 7.60 -5.19
CA ILE A 161 -9.00 8.39 -5.95
C ILE A 161 -9.79 9.16 -6.98
N LYS A 162 -9.80 10.48 -6.85
CA LYS A 162 -10.62 11.33 -7.69
C LYS A 162 -10.01 11.46 -9.09
N TYR A 163 -8.69 11.60 -9.16
CA TYR A 163 -7.96 11.86 -10.38
C TYR A 163 -7.00 10.70 -10.67
N PHE A 164 -7.47 9.69 -11.40
CA PHE A 164 -6.68 8.52 -11.76
C PHE A 164 -6.59 8.38 -13.28
N GLU A 165 -5.39 8.06 -13.77
CA GLU A 165 -5.13 7.71 -15.16
C GLU A 165 -4.65 6.26 -15.23
N SER A 166 -5.45 5.43 -15.90
CA SER A 166 -5.18 4.01 -16.12
C SER A 166 -4.12 3.83 -17.19
N GLN A 167 -3.18 2.92 -16.94
CA GLN A 167 -2.25 2.45 -17.96
C GLN A 167 -2.81 1.22 -18.70
N ALA A 168 -3.79 0.52 -18.11
CA ALA A 168 -4.37 -0.68 -18.68
C ALA A 168 -5.64 -0.42 -19.53
N ASP A 169 -6.33 0.70 -19.34
CA ASP A 169 -7.59 1.04 -19.99
C ASP A 169 -7.40 2.18 -21.00
N GLU A 170 -7.12 1.81 -22.25
CA GLU A 170 -6.92 2.79 -23.33
C GLU A 170 -8.21 3.51 -23.74
N GLU A 171 -9.40 2.91 -23.49
CA GLU A 171 -10.68 3.49 -23.90
C GLU A 171 -11.14 4.58 -22.92
N HIS A 172 -10.93 4.36 -21.63
CA HIS A 172 -11.32 5.29 -20.56
C HIS A 172 -10.15 5.50 -19.59
N PRO A 173 -9.04 6.11 -20.06
CA PRO A 173 -7.82 6.22 -19.27
C PRO A 173 -8.07 7.06 -18.02
N GLN A 174 -8.82 8.16 -18.11
CA GLN A 174 -9.09 9.04 -16.97
C GLN A 174 -10.40 8.70 -16.28
N LYS A 175 -10.33 8.29 -15.01
CA LYS A 175 -11.50 7.89 -14.21
C LYS A 175 -11.32 8.17 -12.72
N SER A 176 -12.43 8.16 -11.98
CA SER A 176 -12.40 8.22 -10.52
C SER A 176 -12.58 6.81 -9.97
N LEU A 177 -11.69 6.41 -9.07
CA LEU A 177 -11.74 5.13 -8.38
C LEU A 177 -12.46 5.30 -7.05
N ASN A 178 -13.40 4.41 -6.74
CA ASN A 178 -14.16 4.47 -5.49
C ASN A 178 -14.13 3.11 -4.81
N ASN A 179 -14.11 3.13 -3.47
CA ASN A 179 -14.05 1.93 -2.63
C ASN A 179 -12.87 1.00 -3.00
N ILE A 180 -11.67 1.56 -3.14
CA ILE A 180 -10.45 0.77 -3.36
C ILE A 180 -9.73 0.54 -2.03
N PRO A 181 -9.22 -0.67 -1.76
CA PRO A 181 -8.41 -0.93 -0.57
C PRO A 181 -7.20 -0.01 -0.50
N ARG A 182 -6.79 0.35 0.72
CA ARG A 182 -5.59 1.14 0.99
C ARG A 182 -4.67 0.40 1.96
N ALA A 183 -3.37 0.40 1.70
CA ALA A 183 -2.35 -0.07 2.63
C ALA A 183 -1.40 1.07 3.02
N VAL A 184 -0.93 1.07 4.27
CA VAL A 184 0.18 1.95 4.68
C VAL A 184 1.48 1.17 4.63
N ILE A 185 2.42 1.57 3.80
CA ILE A 185 3.76 0.98 3.76
C ILE A 185 4.67 1.81 4.65
N TYR A 186 5.26 1.16 5.64
CA TYR A 186 6.38 1.70 6.38
C TYR A 186 7.70 1.11 5.86
N VAL A 187 8.70 1.95 5.64
CA VAL A 187 10.06 1.50 5.35
C VAL A 187 10.99 2.06 6.42
N SER A 188 11.74 1.16 7.07
CA SER A 188 12.70 1.55 8.10
C SER A 188 13.83 2.40 7.50
N PRO A 189 14.53 3.22 8.32
CA PRO A 189 15.69 3.96 7.85
C PRO A 189 16.76 3.06 7.20
N GLU A 190 16.99 1.88 7.77
CA GLU A 190 17.95 0.90 7.29
C GLU A 190 17.49 0.30 5.95
N ALA A 191 16.19 0.02 5.81
CA ALA A 191 15.61 -0.45 4.55
C ALA A 191 15.67 0.64 3.47
N LEU A 192 15.35 1.88 3.82
CA LEU A 192 15.44 3.02 2.91
C LEU A 192 16.88 3.24 2.44
N LYS A 193 17.85 3.14 3.35
CA LYS A 193 19.28 3.18 3.01
C LYS A 193 19.63 2.11 1.97
N ARG A 194 19.33 0.84 2.26
CA ARG A 194 19.65 -0.26 1.33
C ARG A 194 19.05 -0.06 -0.06
N ILE A 195 17.76 0.31 -0.16
CA ILE A 195 17.14 0.50 -1.47
C ILE A 195 17.70 1.70 -2.23
N THR A 196 18.11 2.76 -1.52
CA THR A 196 18.71 3.94 -2.17
C THR A 196 20.15 3.69 -2.61
N GLU A 197 20.90 2.83 -1.91
CA GLU A 197 22.20 2.32 -2.38
C GLU A 197 22.04 1.49 -3.66
N ILE A 198 21.08 0.55 -3.68
CA ILE A 198 20.80 -0.26 -4.88
C ILE A 198 20.31 0.62 -6.03
N GLN A 199 19.44 1.59 -5.75
CA GLN A 199 18.95 2.55 -6.75
C GLN A 199 20.09 3.38 -7.32
N TYR A 200 21.00 3.89 -6.48
CA TYR A 200 22.20 4.60 -6.94
C TYR A 200 23.04 3.72 -7.87
N ASP A 201 23.26 2.46 -7.49
CA ASP A 201 23.96 1.45 -8.28
C ASP A 201 23.29 1.21 -9.66
N ILE A 202 21.95 1.24 -9.73
CA ILE A 202 21.17 1.17 -10.98
C ILE A 202 21.40 2.43 -11.83
N LEU A 203 21.34 3.62 -11.23
CA LEU A 203 21.51 4.90 -11.93
C LEU A 203 22.94 5.05 -12.50
N GLU A 204 23.95 4.54 -11.79
CA GLU A 204 25.34 4.46 -12.25
C GLU A 204 25.59 3.30 -13.22
N LYS A 205 24.53 2.58 -13.65
CA LYS A 205 24.56 1.50 -14.64
C LYS A 205 25.53 0.37 -14.28
N LYS A 206 25.70 0.08 -12.99
CA LYS A 206 26.52 -1.07 -12.56
C LYS A 206 25.82 -2.38 -12.98
N LYS A 207 26.58 -3.38 -13.39
CA LYS A 207 26.02 -4.64 -13.90
C LYS A 207 25.31 -5.44 -12.81
N GLY A 208 24.17 -6.04 -13.14
CA GLY A 208 23.43 -6.97 -12.26
C GLY A 208 22.60 -6.31 -11.15
N THR A 209 22.47 -4.99 -11.14
CA THR A 209 21.81 -4.24 -10.06
C THR A 209 20.29 -4.31 -10.10
N ASN A 210 19.69 -4.39 -11.29
CA ASN A 210 18.24 -4.61 -11.42
C ASN A 210 17.81 -5.93 -10.76
N GLN A 211 18.63 -6.99 -10.89
CA GLN A 211 18.36 -8.27 -10.20
C GLN A 211 18.49 -8.15 -8.69
N LYS A 212 19.39 -7.29 -8.19
CA LYS A 212 19.50 -7.03 -6.74
C LYS A 212 18.23 -6.38 -6.20
N MET A 213 17.68 -5.39 -6.90
CA MET A 213 16.44 -4.72 -6.48
C MET A 213 15.23 -5.67 -6.50
N ALA A 214 15.12 -6.51 -7.53
CA ALA A 214 14.07 -7.53 -7.63
C ALA A 214 14.19 -8.66 -6.60
N GLN A 215 15.33 -8.79 -5.91
CA GLN A 215 15.58 -9.83 -4.91
C GLN A 215 15.78 -9.24 -3.49
N ASP A 216 15.64 -7.92 -3.32
CA ASP A 216 15.92 -7.28 -2.06
C ASP A 216 14.85 -7.66 -1.01
N PRO A 217 15.24 -7.98 0.25
CA PRO A 217 14.30 -8.31 1.31
C PRO A 217 13.24 -7.24 1.60
N VAL A 218 13.48 -5.98 1.25
CA VAL A 218 12.49 -4.90 1.38
C VAL A 218 11.21 -5.19 0.60
N GLN A 219 11.30 -5.84 -0.56
CA GLN A 219 10.14 -6.22 -1.36
C GLN A 219 9.24 -7.13 -0.54
N LEU A 220 9.86 -8.13 0.10
CA LEU A 220 9.18 -9.11 0.94
C LEU A 220 8.56 -8.46 2.18
N GLU A 221 9.24 -7.48 2.76
CA GLU A 221 8.72 -6.66 3.87
C GLU A 221 7.47 -5.88 3.44
N ILE A 222 7.54 -5.20 2.29
CA ILE A 222 6.43 -4.43 1.72
C ILE A 222 5.23 -5.32 1.40
N LEU A 223 5.46 -6.43 0.69
CA LEU A 223 4.42 -7.41 0.34
C LEU A 223 3.77 -7.98 1.60
N GLY A 224 4.59 -8.35 2.59
CA GLY A 224 4.12 -8.85 3.87
C GLY A 224 3.31 -7.83 4.66
N GLN A 225 3.65 -6.55 4.59
CA GLN A 225 2.84 -5.48 5.16
C GLN A 225 1.48 -5.41 4.47
N ILE A 226 1.44 -5.25 3.14
CA ILE A 226 0.20 -5.11 2.36
C ILE A 226 -0.74 -6.29 2.65
N GLU A 227 -0.24 -7.51 2.51
CA GLU A 227 -1.03 -8.72 2.71
C GLU A 227 -1.59 -8.81 4.14
N SER A 228 -0.78 -8.47 5.15
CA SER A 228 -1.24 -8.43 6.53
C SER A 228 -2.40 -7.45 6.68
N GLN A 229 -2.32 -6.25 6.08
CA GLN A 229 -3.40 -5.26 6.18
C GLN A 229 -4.65 -5.72 5.44
N MET A 230 -4.51 -6.23 4.21
CA MET A 230 -5.65 -6.73 3.44
C MET A 230 -6.37 -7.86 4.19
N THR A 231 -5.61 -8.78 4.78
CA THR A 231 -6.15 -9.84 5.64
C THR A 231 -6.85 -9.26 6.87
N GLU A 232 -6.29 -8.23 7.51
CA GLU A 232 -6.93 -7.52 8.63
C GLU A 232 -8.24 -6.86 8.22
N HIS A 233 -8.29 -6.24 7.04
CA HIS A 233 -9.51 -5.62 6.53
C HIS A 233 -10.60 -6.66 6.27
N VAL A 234 -10.25 -7.79 5.65
CA VAL A 234 -11.18 -8.92 5.48
C VAL A 234 -11.74 -9.35 6.84
N ILE A 235 -10.87 -9.60 7.82
CA ILE A 235 -11.28 -10.01 9.17
C ILE A 235 -12.21 -8.98 9.81
N ARG A 236 -11.89 -7.69 9.72
CA ARG A 236 -12.69 -6.61 10.29
C ARG A 236 -14.08 -6.55 9.67
N ILE A 237 -14.14 -6.59 8.34
CA ILE A 237 -15.42 -6.64 7.62
C ILE A 237 -16.25 -7.83 8.10
N LEU A 238 -15.65 -9.02 8.20
CA LEU A 238 -16.36 -10.23 8.61
C LEU A 238 -16.76 -10.26 10.08
N HIS A 239 -15.99 -9.60 10.95
CA HIS A 239 -16.31 -9.52 12.38
C HIS A 239 -17.61 -8.76 12.66
N ASN A 240 -18.01 -7.87 11.76
CA ASN A 240 -19.26 -7.10 11.89
C ASN A 240 -20.52 -7.91 11.57
N PHE A 241 -20.40 -9.16 11.11
CA PHE A 241 -21.53 -9.99 10.69
C PHE A 241 -21.52 -11.35 11.38
N ARG A 242 -22.70 -11.77 11.85
CA ARG A 242 -22.88 -13.07 12.50
C ARG A 242 -22.82 -14.22 11.49
N ASP A 243 -23.37 -13.98 10.30
CA ASP A 243 -23.46 -14.94 9.21
C ASP A 243 -23.12 -14.28 7.85
N PHE A 244 -22.61 -15.04 6.88
CA PHE A 244 -22.21 -14.50 5.57
C PHE A 244 -23.37 -14.00 4.72
N LYS A 245 -24.54 -14.60 4.92
CA LYS A 245 -25.79 -14.12 4.33
C LYS A 245 -26.17 -12.72 4.82
N ASP A 246 -25.70 -12.34 6.01
CA ASP A 246 -25.97 -11.02 6.60
C ASP A 246 -25.03 -9.94 6.04
N VAL A 247 -23.95 -10.34 5.34
CA VAL A 247 -22.99 -9.39 4.74
C VAL A 247 -23.67 -8.66 3.58
N PRO A 248 -23.83 -7.33 3.64
CA PRO A 248 -24.47 -6.56 2.58
C PRO A 248 -23.70 -6.68 1.25
N PRO A 249 -24.39 -6.57 0.09
CA PRO A 249 -23.75 -6.70 -1.23
C PRO A 249 -22.50 -5.83 -1.41
N LYS A 250 -22.52 -4.60 -0.88
CA LYS A 250 -21.36 -3.70 -0.92
C LYS A 250 -20.12 -4.32 -0.28
N PHE A 251 -20.25 -4.85 0.94
CA PHE A 251 -19.13 -5.48 1.65
C PHE A 251 -18.65 -6.75 0.96
N LYS A 252 -19.53 -7.48 0.26
CA LYS A 252 -19.12 -8.63 -0.56
C LYS A 252 -18.20 -8.21 -1.70
N GLN A 253 -18.52 -7.13 -2.40
CA GLN A 253 -17.64 -6.58 -3.45
C GLN A 253 -16.29 -6.12 -2.86
N ASP A 254 -16.30 -5.49 -1.70
CA ASP A 254 -15.07 -5.05 -1.03
C ASP A 254 -14.20 -6.25 -0.61
N LEU A 255 -14.81 -7.33 -0.11
CA LEU A 255 -14.12 -8.59 0.18
C LEU A 255 -13.53 -9.23 -1.08
N GLU A 256 -14.30 -9.31 -2.17
CA GLU A 256 -13.82 -9.84 -3.45
C GLU A 256 -12.58 -9.07 -3.95
N ARG A 257 -12.59 -7.73 -3.83
CA ARG A 257 -11.41 -6.89 -4.17
C ARG A 257 -10.21 -7.19 -3.27
N LEU A 258 -10.41 -7.27 -1.95
CA LEU A 258 -9.33 -7.55 -1.00
C LEU A 258 -8.70 -8.93 -1.25
N ILE A 259 -9.52 -9.94 -1.53
CA ILE A 259 -9.08 -11.31 -1.79
C ILE A 259 -8.31 -11.40 -3.10
N ASP A 260 -8.79 -10.72 -4.16
CA ASP A 260 -8.07 -10.72 -5.44
C ASP A 260 -6.70 -10.02 -5.32
N ILE A 261 -6.59 -8.94 -4.56
CA ILE A 261 -5.30 -8.31 -4.25
C ILE A 261 -4.38 -9.31 -3.56
N VAL A 262 -4.84 -9.96 -2.48
CA VAL A 262 -4.03 -10.96 -1.75
C VAL A 262 -3.60 -12.08 -2.68
N ARG A 263 -4.44 -12.57 -3.59
CA ARG A 263 -4.08 -13.63 -4.54
C ARG A 263 -2.98 -13.20 -5.53
N ARG A 264 -2.94 -11.92 -5.89
CA ARG A 264 -1.99 -11.38 -6.87
C ARG A 264 -0.62 -11.09 -6.29
N LEU A 265 -0.53 -10.84 -4.98
CA LEU A 265 0.76 -10.62 -4.35
C LEU A 265 1.62 -11.87 -4.56
N PRO A 266 2.84 -11.73 -5.12
CA PRO A 266 3.69 -12.86 -5.37
C PRO A 266 3.97 -13.61 -4.06
N ALA A 267 3.80 -14.93 -4.10
CA ALA A 267 4.09 -15.79 -2.95
C ALA A 267 5.55 -15.56 -2.54
N PRO A 268 5.81 -15.06 -1.32
CA PRO A 268 7.17 -14.76 -0.94
C PRO A 268 7.96 -16.07 -0.86
N ALA A 269 9.07 -16.19 -1.60
CA ALA A 269 9.83 -17.45 -1.73
C ALA A 269 10.26 -18.07 -0.38
N HIS A 270 10.40 -17.24 0.67
CA HIS A 270 10.74 -17.68 2.02
C HIS A 270 9.57 -18.28 2.82
N ARG A 271 8.31 -18.12 2.39
CA ARG A 271 7.13 -18.59 3.12
C ARG A 271 6.78 -20.05 2.91
N ALA A 272 7.23 -20.64 1.80
CA ALA A 272 7.20 -22.10 1.63
C ALA A 272 7.95 -22.83 2.77
N ALA A 273 8.94 -22.18 3.40
CA ALA A 273 9.68 -22.71 4.54
C ALA A 273 8.98 -22.48 5.90
N GLU A 274 8.03 -21.54 6.01
CA GLU A 274 7.36 -21.17 7.27
C GLU A 274 5.97 -21.79 7.43
N GLY A 275 5.56 -22.69 6.51
CA GLY A 275 4.28 -23.40 6.57
C GLY A 275 3.06 -22.50 6.38
N PHE A 276 3.25 -21.27 5.91
CA PHE A 276 2.16 -20.36 5.56
C PHE A 276 1.67 -20.66 4.16
N ASP A 277 0.42 -21.11 4.07
CA ASP A 277 -0.26 -21.37 2.81
C ASP A 277 -1.19 -20.19 2.47
N GLN A 278 -0.69 -19.27 1.63
CA GLN A 278 -1.48 -18.16 1.08
C GLN A 278 -2.70 -18.68 0.33
N ASP A 279 -2.58 -19.84 -0.32
CA ASP A 279 -3.69 -20.50 -0.98
C ASP A 279 -4.69 -21.01 0.06
N GLU A 280 -4.28 -21.49 1.24
CA GLU A 280 -5.23 -21.84 2.32
C GLU A 280 -6.01 -20.61 2.80
N VAL A 281 -5.36 -19.45 2.98
CA VAL A 281 -6.05 -18.22 3.38
C VAL A 281 -7.03 -17.77 2.30
N VAL A 282 -6.60 -17.74 1.04
CA VAL A 282 -7.42 -17.39 -0.11
C VAL A 282 -8.56 -18.38 -0.30
N GLU A 283 -8.31 -19.68 -0.13
CA GLU A 283 -9.30 -20.76 -0.24
C GLU A 283 -10.33 -20.65 0.90
N ILE A 284 -9.90 -20.36 2.13
CA ILE A 284 -10.81 -20.05 3.24
C ILE A 284 -11.66 -18.84 2.87
N MET A 285 -11.05 -17.78 2.35
CA MET A 285 -11.74 -16.55 1.93
C MET A 285 -12.70 -16.77 0.74
N GLN A 286 -12.41 -17.69 -0.17
CA GLN A 286 -13.29 -18.05 -1.28
C GLN A 286 -14.44 -18.94 -0.84
N LYS A 287 -14.17 -19.98 -0.04
CA LYS A 287 -15.22 -20.82 0.57
C LYS A 287 -16.23 -19.97 1.37
N ILE A 288 -15.72 -18.90 1.97
CA ILE A 288 -16.51 -17.86 2.63
C ILE A 288 -17.44 -17.12 1.65
N LEU A 289 -16.97 -16.75 0.45
CA LEU A 289 -17.80 -16.06 -0.55
C LEU A 289 -18.76 -17.01 -1.30
N GLU A 290 -18.36 -18.27 -1.49
CA GLU A 290 -19.07 -19.31 -2.25
C GLU A 290 -20.22 -19.97 -1.46
N THR A 291 -20.30 -19.77 -0.13
CA THR A 291 -21.46 -20.21 0.68
C THR A 291 -22.78 -19.50 0.30
N LYS A 292 -22.79 -18.70 -0.78
CA LYS A 292 -23.98 -18.22 -1.50
C LYS A 292 -24.95 -19.34 -1.91
N ASP A 293 -24.46 -20.55 -2.20
CA ASP A 293 -25.27 -21.53 -2.96
C ASP A 293 -25.62 -22.84 -2.23
N GLU A 294 -24.99 -23.15 -1.09
CA GLU A 294 -25.17 -24.46 -0.45
C GLU A 294 -26.32 -24.54 0.57
N ASP A 295 -26.85 -23.41 1.02
CA ASP A 295 -27.99 -23.38 1.95
C ASP A 295 -29.32 -23.79 1.28
N GLU A 296 -29.39 -23.89 -0.05
CA GLU A 296 -30.50 -24.56 -0.75
C GLU A 296 -30.42 -26.11 -0.65
N LYS A 297 -29.28 -26.68 -0.25
CA LYS A 297 -29.03 -28.15 -0.25
C LYS A 297 -28.70 -28.75 1.13
N GLY A 298 -28.78 -27.97 2.20
CA GLY A 298 -28.67 -28.49 3.58
C GLY A 298 -27.25 -28.88 4.03
N ALA A 299 -26.20 -28.32 3.41
CA ALA A 299 -24.84 -28.48 3.89
C ALA A 299 -24.58 -27.63 5.16
N LYS A 300 -23.64 -28.06 6.01
CA LYS A 300 -23.26 -27.30 7.22
C LYS A 300 -22.48 -26.04 6.81
N SER A 301 -23.17 -24.91 6.71
CA SER A 301 -22.55 -23.63 6.35
C SER A 301 -21.38 -23.24 7.25
N LEU A 302 -20.32 -22.69 6.64
CA LEU A 302 -19.16 -22.15 7.34
C LEU A 302 -19.53 -20.77 7.89
N THR A 303 -19.75 -20.66 9.20
CA THR A 303 -20.08 -19.36 9.80
C THR A 303 -18.85 -18.42 9.78
N PRO A 304 -19.03 -17.09 9.71
CA PRO A 304 -17.97 -16.10 9.88
C PRO A 304 -17.11 -16.36 11.11
N TYR A 305 -17.72 -16.78 12.22
CA TYR A 305 -16.99 -17.17 13.43
C TYR A 305 -16.03 -18.35 13.22
N ARG A 306 -16.42 -19.39 12.46
CA ARG A 306 -15.55 -20.53 12.15
C ARG A 306 -14.44 -20.14 11.19
N ALA A 307 -14.75 -19.32 10.19
CA ALA A 307 -13.79 -18.72 9.28
C ALA A 307 -12.74 -17.89 10.03
N LEU A 308 -13.17 -16.98 10.90
CA LEU A 308 -12.33 -16.15 11.76
C LEU A 308 -11.44 -16.99 12.67
N LYS A 309 -11.95 -18.11 13.21
CA LYS A 309 -11.16 -19.03 14.03
C LYS A 309 -10.05 -19.73 13.24
N LYS A 310 -10.31 -20.11 11.99
CA LYS A 310 -9.29 -20.67 11.08
C LYS A 310 -8.24 -19.61 10.71
N ILE A 311 -8.67 -18.43 10.28
CA ILE A 311 -7.77 -17.32 9.94
C ILE A 311 -6.91 -16.90 11.15
N SER A 312 -7.51 -16.87 12.35
CA SER A 312 -6.78 -16.55 13.59
C SER A 312 -5.79 -17.64 13.99
N ALA A 313 -6.07 -18.92 13.68
CA ALA A 313 -5.14 -20.02 13.90
C ALA A 313 -3.93 -19.90 12.95
N VAL A 314 -4.18 -19.63 11.67
CA VAL A 314 -3.14 -19.35 10.67
C VAL A 314 -2.26 -18.18 11.12
N ARG A 315 -2.86 -17.08 11.61
CA ARG A 315 -2.09 -15.94 12.18
C ARG A 315 -1.18 -16.30 13.34
N ARG A 316 -1.65 -17.16 14.24
CA ARG A 316 -0.86 -17.55 15.42
C ARG A 316 0.38 -18.30 14.98
N ILE A 317 0.24 -19.18 13.99
CA ILE A 317 1.36 -19.91 13.38
C ILE A 317 2.35 -18.93 12.75
N ILE A 318 1.88 -17.95 11.97
CA ILE A 318 2.75 -16.92 11.34
C ILE A 318 3.54 -16.11 12.37
N ARG A 319 2.87 -15.64 13.44
CA ARG A 319 3.55 -14.82 14.45
C ARG A 319 4.62 -15.62 15.19
N SER A 320 4.32 -16.87 15.55
CA SER A 320 5.28 -17.75 16.21
C SER A 320 6.51 -18.03 15.34
N ALA A 321 6.31 -18.32 14.05
CA ALA A 321 7.41 -18.57 13.11
C ALA A 321 8.34 -17.34 12.92
N ARG A 322 7.77 -16.13 12.90
CA ARG A 322 8.56 -14.88 12.79
C ARG A 322 9.41 -14.61 14.04
N THR A 323 8.86 -14.86 15.23
CA THR A 323 9.58 -14.65 16.49
C THR A 323 10.75 -15.63 16.63
N GLU A 324 10.53 -16.91 16.33
CA GLU A 324 11.61 -17.94 16.39
C GLU A 324 12.77 -17.61 15.44
N LYS A 325 12.48 -17.09 14.24
CA LYS A 325 13.51 -16.73 13.25
C LYS A 325 14.28 -15.46 13.60
N GLN A 326 13.61 -14.44 14.18
CA GLN A 326 14.30 -13.27 14.72
C GLN A 326 15.24 -13.65 15.86
N GLU A 327 14.79 -14.52 16.78
CA GLU A 327 15.64 -15.02 17.88
C GLU A 327 16.83 -15.84 17.38
N THR A 328 16.67 -16.59 16.29
CA THR A 328 17.76 -17.38 15.68
C THR A 328 18.79 -16.47 14.99
N LEU A 329 18.34 -15.44 14.27
CA LEU A 329 19.21 -14.45 13.60
C LEU A 329 19.93 -13.50 14.57
N GLU A 330 19.40 -13.32 15.79
CA GLU A 330 20.06 -12.55 16.85
C GLU A 330 21.07 -13.38 17.67
N GLN A 331 21.07 -14.71 17.52
CA GLN A 331 21.99 -15.63 18.18
C GLN A 331 23.20 -16.04 17.31
N GLU A 332 23.14 -15.79 16.00
CA GLU A 332 24.23 -15.95 15.02
C GLU A 332 24.97 -14.64 14.77
#